data_AF-A0AB73TWT6-F1
#
_entry.id   AF-A0AB73TWT6-F1
#
_cell.length_a   1.000
_cell.length_b   1.000
_cell.length_c   1.000
_cell.angle_alpha   90.00
_cell.angle_beta   90.00
_cell.angle_gamma   90.00
#
_symmetry.space_group_name_H-M   'P 1'
#
loop_
_entity.id
_entity.type
_entity.pdbx_description
1 polymer ?
#
loop_
_entity_poly.entity_id
_entity_poly.type
_entity_poly.pdbx_seq_one_letter_code
_entity_poly.pdbx_strand_id
1 'polypeptide(L)'
;MTRSVWDSLQAVRVAVLIVFLPVVLYRIWRLVRYPTSIPAIAATVFGVWVWFWMLIFTEPVWTAMPASVHAVSMGGWAPVWMAGCLQIFVIGINGDVSQVWIRRGLRTTFIVTGLVLIVVAVAVSQSRVLASSADMFALTNALLDGGDRGAAVAQVVSSGFLAVVLVQLAWVGFRHADRTPVGVGLGLLAMAAVLQLTAIALTGVWRPLTGGGMGIGGRYVPSLQILPGCAGAALMVVGFAWPPVMLRVQARRELRRLRLLHDALVGMFPGLSPPAESQIRLSDLVFEWVAHVQDGLTILSQRREVPVETGWAPPADQIGRALEVANWISGQSVSGFSCQWLRPPMGMSDQAWVLAIADAYRNCAEISRVRDAGRERLPVRG
;
A
#
# COMPACT_ATOMS: atom_id res chain seq x y z
N MET A 1 13.87 -3.51 32.51
CA MET A 1 13.18 -2.32 31.92
C MET A 1 12.45 -1.56 33.03
N THR A 2 12.26 -0.23 32.97
CA THR A 2 11.50 0.51 34.03
C THR A 2 10.00 0.55 33.74
N ARG A 3 9.17 0.66 34.79
CA ARG A 3 7.70 0.64 34.67
C ARG A 3 7.14 1.85 33.89
N SER A 4 7.71 3.03 34.08
CA SER A 4 7.31 4.23 33.33
C SER A 4 7.52 4.11 31.81
N VAL A 5 8.60 3.44 31.38
CA VAL A 5 8.86 3.17 29.95
C VAL A 5 7.89 2.13 29.41
N TRP A 6 7.50 1.15 30.23
CA TRP A 6 6.50 0.15 29.87
C TRP A 6 5.13 0.76 29.62
N ASP A 7 4.67 1.64 30.52
CA ASP A 7 3.38 2.32 30.40
C ASP A 7 3.35 3.21 29.15
N SER A 8 4.47 3.87 28.85
CA SER A 8 4.63 4.68 27.62
C SER A 8 4.55 3.81 26.36
N LEU A 9 5.15 2.63 26.34
CA LEU A 9 5.06 1.70 25.21
C LEU A 9 3.63 1.14 25.05
N GLN A 10 2.93 0.88 26.15
CA GLN A 10 1.51 0.46 26.10
C GLN A 10 0.64 1.56 25.49
N ALA A 11 0.82 2.82 25.90
CA ALA A 11 0.09 3.96 25.33
C ALA A 11 0.35 4.10 23.81
N VAL A 12 1.62 4.01 23.38
CA VAL A 12 1.99 4.05 21.95
C VAL A 12 1.37 2.88 21.19
N ARG A 13 1.39 1.66 21.75
CA ARG A 13 0.78 0.47 21.13
C ARG A 13 -0.72 0.65 20.92
N VAL A 14 -1.45 1.17 21.90
CA VAL A 14 -2.90 1.45 21.77
C VAL A 14 -3.15 2.52 20.70
N ALA A 15 -2.36 3.60 20.68
CA ALA A 15 -2.48 4.62 19.63
C ALA A 15 -2.27 4.04 18.23
N VAL A 16 -1.25 3.20 18.04
CA VAL A 16 -0.99 2.51 16.77
C VAL A 16 -2.14 1.58 16.39
N LEU A 17 -2.71 0.83 17.33
CA LEU A 17 -3.86 -0.05 17.09
C LEU A 17 -5.08 0.72 16.56
N ILE A 18 -5.39 1.87 17.17
CA ILE A 18 -6.52 2.71 16.76
C ILE A 18 -6.29 3.27 15.35
N VAL A 19 -5.08 3.75 15.06
CA VAL A 19 -4.75 4.31 13.74
C VAL A 19 -4.67 3.24 12.66
N PHE A 20 -4.22 2.03 12.99
CA PHE A 20 -4.02 0.95 12.03
C PHE A 20 -5.32 0.19 11.71
N LEU A 21 -6.27 0.14 12.64
CA LEU A 21 -7.58 -0.50 12.44
C LEU A 21 -8.32 -0.07 11.15
N PRO A 22 -8.52 1.23 10.86
CA PRO A 22 -9.21 1.63 9.63
C PRO A 22 -8.47 1.20 8.37
N VAL A 23 -7.14 1.14 8.38
CA VAL A 23 -6.32 0.66 7.26
C VAL A 23 -6.57 -0.82 7.01
N VAL A 24 -6.57 -1.63 8.08
CA VAL A 24 -6.84 -3.07 8.02
C VAL A 24 -8.26 -3.33 7.52
N LEU A 25 -9.27 -2.67 8.10
CA LEU A 25 -10.68 -2.78 7.70
C LEU A 25 -10.88 -2.42 6.23
N TYR A 26 -10.29 -1.29 5.79
CA TYR A 26 -10.38 -0.88 4.39
C TYR A 26 -9.78 -1.92 3.44
N ARG A 27 -8.65 -2.53 3.81
CA ARG A 27 -8.02 -3.57 3.00
C ARG A 27 -8.82 -4.88 2.98
N ILE A 28 -9.37 -5.32 4.11
CA ILE A 28 -10.28 -6.49 4.14
C ILE A 28 -11.49 -6.22 3.24
N TRP A 29 -12.14 -5.07 3.41
CA TRP A 29 -13.28 -4.68 2.57
C TRP A 29 -12.93 -4.72 1.08
N ARG A 30 -11.74 -4.23 0.71
CA ARG A 30 -11.26 -4.25 -0.67
C ARG A 30 -11.01 -5.67 -1.19
N LEU A 31 -10.44 -6.57 -0.39
CA LEU A 31 -10.26 -7.98 -0.78
C LEU A 31 -11.59 -8.67 -1.06
N VAL A 32 -12.59 -8.42 -0.22
CA VAL A 32 -13.91 -9.05 -0.34
C VAL A 32 -14.65 -8.53 -1.57
N ARG A 33 -14.50 -7.24 -1.89
CA ARG A 33 -15.19 -6.59 -3.01
C ARG A 33 -14.57 -6.85 -4.39
N TYR A 34 -13.28 -7.14 -4.48
CA TYR A 34 -12.59 -7.21 -5.78
C TYR A 34 -11.67 -8.44 -5.86
N PRO A 35 -11.55 -9.10 -7.02
CA PRO A 35 -10.56 -10.14 -7.22
C PRO A 35 -9.16 -9.56 -6.98
N THR A 36 -8.38 -10.20 -6.12
CA THR A 36 -7.08 -9.71 -5.69
C THR A 36 -5.98 -10.74 -5.92
N SER A 37 -4.77 -10.24 -6.17
CA SER A 37 -3.59 -11.07 -6.38
C SER A 37 -3.12 -11.71 -5.06
N ILE A 38 -2.42 -12.84 -5.17
CA ILE A 38 -1.85 -13.57 -4.02
C ILE A 38 -1.02 -12.65 -3.10
N PRO A 39 -0.13 -11.76 -3.60
CA PRO A 39 0.56 -10.78 -2.75
C PRO A 39 -0.37 -9.87 -1.97
N ALA A 40 -1.46 -9.41 -2.59
CA ALA A 40 -2.40 -8.53 -1.91
C ALA A 40 -3.05 -9.26 -0.73
N ILE A 41 -3.47 -10.52 -0.92
CA ILE A 41 -4.02 -11.37 0.14
C ILE A 41 -2.98 -11.61 1.24
N ALA A 42 -1.75 -11.98 0.88
CA ALA A 42 -0.69 -12.23 1.85
C ALA A 42 -0.35 -11.01 2.70
N ALA A 43 -0.24 -9.84 2.06
CA ALA A 43 -0.04 -8.58 2.76
C ALA A 43 -1.20 -8.30 3.72
N THR A 44 -2.45 -8.54 3.30
CA THR A 44 -3.61 -8.29 4.18
C THR A 44 -3.67 -9.23 5.37
N VAL A 45 -3.40 -10.51 5.17
CA VAL A 45 -3.30 -11.49 6.25
C VAL A 45 -2.19 -11.10 7.21
N PHE A 46 -1.03 -10.66 6.68
CA PHE A 46 0.05 -10.11 7.47
C PHE A 46 -0.40 -8.91 8.33
N GLY A 47 -1.06 -7.92 7.72
CA GLY A 47 -1.54 -6.73 8.45
C GLY A 47 -2.58 -7.05 9.52
N VAL A 48 -3.50 -7.98 9.25
CA VAL A 48 -4.46 -8.49 10.23
C VAL A 48 -3.74 -9.18 11.39
N TRP A 49 -2.76 -10.03 11.10
CA TRP A 49 -1.98 -10.70 12.13
C TRP A 49 -1.18 -9.72 12.97
N VAL A 50 -0.51 -8.74 12.37
CA VAL A 50 0.22 -7.70 13.12
C VAL A 50 -0.72 -6.94 14.04
N TRP A 51 -1.90 -6.53 13.55
CA TRP A 51 -2.88 -5.84 14.37
C TRP A 51 -3.38 -6.72 15.53
N PHE A 52 -3.72 -7.98 15.25
CA PHE A 52 -4.20 -8.92 16.25
C PHE A 52 -3.14 -9.23 17.32
N TRP A 53 -1.88 -9.45 16.92
CA TRP A 53 -0.79 -9.66 17.86
C TRP A 53 -0.51 -8.41 18.69
N MET A 54 -0.54 -7.21 18.09
CA MET A 54 -0.45 -5.96 18.85
C MET A 54 -1.57 -5.85 19.90
N LEU A 55 -2.79 -6.29 19.56
CA LEU A 55 -3.91 -6.30 20.50
C LEU A 55 -3.68 -7.30 21.64
N ILE A 56 -3.25 -8.53 21.34
CA ILE A 56 -2.92 -9.57 22.34
C ILE A 56 -1.93 -9.04 23.37
N PHE A 57 -0.92 -8.30 22.93
CA PHE A 57 0.13 -7.77 23.78
C PHE A 57 -0.29 -6.56 24.63
N THR A 58 -1.54 -6.10 24.56
CA THR A 58 -2.03 -5.06 25.48
C THR A 58 -2.36 -5.65 26.86
N GLU A 59 -2.04 -4.93 27.94
CA GLU A 59 -2.30 -5.41 29.32
C GLU A 59 -3.73 -5.93 29.59
N PRO A 60 -4.82 -5.23 29.20
CA PRO A 60 -6.18 -5.70 29.49
C PRO A 60 -6.50 -7.00 28.76
N VAL A 61 -5.96 -7.19 27.56
CA VAL A 61 -6.18 -8.39 26.76
C VAL A 61 -5.30 -9.53 27.24
N TRP A 62 -4.03 -9.24 27.54
CA TRP A 62 -3.07 -10.20 28.08
C TRP A 62 -3.58 -10.80 29.39
N THR A 63 -3.99 -9.98 30.35
CA THR A 63 -4.45 -10.46 31.67
C THR A 63 -5.72 -11.32 31.60
N ALA A 64 -6.54 -11.16 30.57
CA ALA A 64 -7.73 -11.98 30.35
C ALA A 64 -7.44 -13.36 29.72
N MET A 65 -6.21 -13.60 29.24
CA MET A 65 -5.84 -14.83 28.55
C MET A 65 -5.32 -15.93 29.47
N PRO A 66 -5.54 -17.21 29.13
CA PRO A 66 -4.96 -18.33 29.87
C PRO A 66 -3.44 -18.43 29.68
N ALA A 67 -2.75 -18.98 30.67
CA ALA A 67 -1.28 -19.11 30.68
C ALA A 67 -0.71 -19.89 29.48
N SER A 68 -1.48 -20.83 28.91
CA SER A 68 -1.09 -21.53 27.68
C SER A 68 -0.95 -20.60 26.48
N VAL A 69 -1.83 -19.59 26.37
CA VAL A 69 -1.78 -18.57 25.31
C VAL A 69 -0.61 -17.62 25.56
N HIS A 70 -0.30 -17.28 26.81
CA HIS A 70 0.88 -16.46 27.14
C HIS A 70 2.18 -17.11 26.71
N ALA A 71 2.37 -18.39 27.07
CA ALA A 71 3.56 -19.16 26.74
C ALA A 71 3.79 -19.24 25.22
N VAL A 72 2.73 -19.50 24.46
CA VAL A 72 2.76 -19.62 23.01
C VAL A 72 3.01 -18.27 22.33
N SER A 73 2.35 -17.21 22.81
CA SER A 73 2.45 -15.85 22.28
C SER A 73 3.85 -15.27 22.44
N MET A 74 4.43 -15.41 23.64
CA MET A 74 5.79 -14.97 23.95
C MET A 74 6.86 -15.94 23.44
N GLY A 75 6.48 -17.20 23.20
CA GLY A 75 7.35 -18.24 22.69
C GLY A 75 7.80 -18.07 21.24
N GLY A 76 7.33 -17.06 20.52
CA GLY A 76 7.78 -16.78 19.15
C GLY A 76 6.84 -17.24 18.05
N TRP A 77 5.58 -17.59 18.36
CA TRP A 77 4.58 -17.87 17.32
C TRP A 77 4.25 -16.64 16.47
N ALA A 78 4.17 -15.46 17.10
CA ALA A 78 3.91 -14.21 16.41
C ALA A 78 4.92 -13.92 15.28
N PRO A 79 6.25 -13.89 15.53
CA PRO A 79 7.22 -13.65 14.47
C PRO A 79 7.24 -14.74 13.38
N VAL A 80 6.97 -16.01 13.71
CA VAL A 80 6.93 -17.09 12.71
C VAL A 80 5.74 -16.94 11.76
N TRP A 81 4.55 -16.63 12.27
CA TRP A 81 3.38 -16.36 11.43
C TRP A 81 3.58 -15.12 10.56
N MET A 82 4.15 -14.05 11.12
CA MET A 82 4.49 -12.83 10.39
C MET A 82 5.47 -13.13 9.25
N ALA A 83 6.53 -13.90 9.53
CA ALA A 83 7.51 -14.32 8.55
C ALA A 83 6.89 -15.18 7.44
N GLY A 84 6.03 -16.14 7.77
CA GLY A 84 5.32 -16.94 6.76
C GLY A 84 4.49 -16.10 5.81
N CYS A 85 3.74 -15.11 6.32
CA CYS A 85 2.92 -14.22 5.48
C CYS A 85 3.79 -13.31 4.60
N LEU A 86 4.87 -12.76 5.14
CA LEU A 86 5.84 -11.96 4.38
C LEU A 86 6.53 -12.78 3.28
N GLN A 87 6.85 -14.04 3.56
CA GLN A 87 7.48 -14.93 2.59
C GLN A 87 6.56 -15.21 1.39
N ILE A 88 5.27 -15.46 1.65
CA ILE A 88 4.25 -15.59 0.60
C ILE A 88 4.17 -14.31 -0.23
N PHE A 89 4.20 -13.14 0.42
CA PHE A 89 4.19 -11.85 -0.25
C PHE A 89 5.42 -11.66 -1.15
N VAL A 90 6.62 -11.96 -0.66
CA VAL A 90 7.88 -11.88 -1.41
C VAL A 90 7.84 -12.79 -2.65
N ILE A 91 7.40 -14.04 -2.50
CA ILE A 91 7.28 -15.00 -3.61
C ILE A 91 6.32 -14.46 -4.67
N GLY A 92 5.20 -13.88 -4.27
CA GLY A 92 4.20 -13.42 -5.24
C GLY A 92 4.55 -12.10 -5.94
N ILE A 93 5.49 -11.30 -5.42
CA ILE A 93 5.97 -10.06 -6.09
C ILE A 93 7.04 -10.34 -7.13
N ASN A 94 7.83 -11.41 -6.95
CA ASN A 94 8.70 -11.91 -8.00
C ASN A 94 7.82 -12.49 -9.13
N GLY A 95 7.26 -11.62 -9.97
CA GLY A 95 6.28 -11.95 -11.00
C GLY A 95 6.85 -12.65 -12.24
N ASP A 96 8.16 -12.82 -12.31
CA ASP A 96 8.87 -13.42 -13.45
C ASP A 96 8.84 -14.97 -13.44
N VAL A 97 8.19 -15.60 -12.46
CA VAL A 97 8.16 -17.05 -12.30
C VAL A 97 6.82 -17.65 -12.69
N SER A 98 6.85 -18.75 -13.45
CA SER A 98 5.64 -19.43 -13.91
C SER A 98 4.72 -19.85 -12.74
N GLN A 99 3.41 -19.97 -13.01
CA GLN A 99 2.39 -20.38 -12.02
C GLN A 99 2.76 -21.65 -11.23
N VAL A 100 3.51 -22.57 -11.84
CA VAL A 100 4.00 -23.81 -11.21
C VAL A 100 5.03 -23.51 -10.12
N TRP A 101 5.95 -22.57 -10.36
CA TRP A 101 6.94 -22.14 -9.38
C TRP A 101 6.31 -21.40 -8.21
N ILE A 102 5.30 -20.58 -8.46
CA ILE A 102 4.53 -19.91 -7.39
C ILE A 102 3.89 -20.95 -6.48
N ARG A 103 3.18 -21.97 -7.02
CA ARG A 103 2.58 -23.03 -6.20
C ARG A 103 3.60 -23.83 -5.40
N ARG A 104 4.74 -24.17 -6.01
CA ARG A 104 5.84 -24.86 -5.31
C ARG A 104 6.41 -24.00 -4.20
N GLY A 105 6.68 -22.72 -4.45
CA GLY A 105 7.17 -21.77 -3.46
C GLY A 105 6.21 -21.60 -2.28
N LEU A 106 4.90 -21.51 -2.55
CA LEU A 106 3.86 -21.48 -1.53
C LEU A 106 3.90 -22.76 -0.67
N ARG A 107 3.92 -23.94 -1.30
CA ARG A 107 3.97 -25.22 -0.59
C ARG A 107 5.21 -25.34 0.29
N THR A 108 6.39 -24.98 -0.23
CA THR A 108 7.63 -24.96 0.55
C THR A 108 7.52 -24.00 1.73
N THR A 109 6.94 -22.81 1.53
CA THR A 109 6.77 -21.82 2.61
C THR A 109 5.85 -22.35 3.72
N PHE A 110 4.74 -23.00 3.37
CA PHE A 110 3.85 -23.63 4.35
C PHE A 110 4.56 -24.75 5.12
N ILE A 111 5.31 -25.62 4.43
CA ILE A 111 6.07 -26.71 5.07
C ILE A 111 7.11 -26.14 6.03
N VAL A 112 7.94 -25.20 5.59
CA VAL A 112 9.00 -24.59 6.40
C VAL A 112 8.40 -23.86 7.61
N THR A 113 7.36 -23.05 7.40
CA THR A 113 6.70 -22.33 8.50
C THR A 113 6.11 -23.31 9.52
N GLY A 114 5.48 -24.39 9.07
CA GLY A 114 4.96 -25.44 9.94
C GLY A 114 6.06 -26.15 10.75
N LEU A 115 7.18 -26.49 10.11
CA LEU A 115 8.34 -27.08 10.80
C LEU A 115 8.93 -26.13 11.84
N VAL A 116 9.09 -24.85 11.52
CA VAL A 116 9.57 -23.84 12.46
C VAL A 116 8.61 -23.68 13.64
N LEU A 117 7.28 -23.66 13.40
CA LEU A 117 6.28 -23.62 14.47
C LEU A 117 6.36 -24.84 15.39
N ILE A 118 6.58 -26.04 14.85
CA ILE A 118 6.75 -27.26 15.65
C ILE A 118 7.99 -27.16 16.53
N VAL A 119 9.14 -26.75 15.96
CA VAL A 119 10.39 -26.56 16.73
C VAL A 119 10.19 -25.55 17.85
N VAL A 120 9.54 -24.42 17.56
CA VAL A 120 9.23 -23.39 18.54
C VAL A 120 8.28 -23.93 19.62
N ALA A 121 7.21 -24.63 19.26
CA ALA A 121 6.27 -25.20 20.23
C ALA A 121 6.94 -26.23 21.15
N VAL A 122 7.81 -27.08 20.63
CA VAL A 122 8.59 -28.03 21.44
C VAL A 122 9.52 -27.29 22.39
N ALA A 123 10.25 -26.28 21.92
CA ALA A 123 11.14 -25.49 22.76
C ALA A 123 10.39 -24.74 23.89
N VAL A 124 9.21 -24.20 23.58
CA VAL A 124 8.32 -23.53 24.55
C VAL A 124 7.80 -24.53 25.59
N SER A 125 7.41 -25.74 25.18
CA SER A 125 6.93 -26.77 26.11
C SER A 125 7.98 -27.23 27.13
N GLN A 126 9.25 -27.04 26.82
CA GLN A 126 10.37 -27.36 27.72
C GLN A 126 10.74 -26.19 28.65
N SER A 127 10.16 -25.01 28.46
CA SER A 127 10.43 -23.82 29.27
C SER A 127 9.55 -23.78 30.52
N ARG A 128 10.20 -23.65 31.69
CA ARG A 128 9.49 -23.50 32.98
C ARG A 128 9.06 -22.06 33.24
N VAL A 129 9.79 -21.09 32.67
CA VAL A 129 9.52 -19.64 32.85
C VAL A 129 8.30 -19.20 32.05
N LEU A 130 8.18 -19.67 30.80
CA LEU A 130 7.04 -19.35 29.93
C LEU A 130 5.73 -19.97 30.43
N ALA A 131 5.80 -21.10 31.15
CA ALA A 131 4.63 -21.80 31.67
C ALA A 131 4.11 -21.25 33.01
N SER A 132 4.89 -20.46 33.75
CA SER A 132 4.60 -20.13 35.16
C SER A 132 4.27 -18.67 35.46
N SER A 133 4.61 -17.71 34.59
CA SER A 133 4.37 -16.28 34.88
C SER A 133 3.22 -15.69 34.08
N ALA A 134 2.22 -15.17 34.80
CA ALA A 134 1.04 -14.50 34.24
C ALA A 134 1.30 -13.01 33.90
N ASP A 135 2.29 -12.40 34.53
CA ASP A 135 2.59 -10.97 34.36
C ASP A 135 3.57 -10.75 33.18
N MET A 136 3.10 -10.01 32.16
CA MET A 136 3.85 -9.72 30.93
C MET A 136 5.17 -9.00 31.20
N PHE A 137 5.20 -8.07 32.17
CA PHE A 137 6.42 -7.33 32.51
C PHE A 137 7.45 -8.22 33.21
N ALA A 138 7.00 -9.09 34.10
CA ALA A 138 7.86 -10.06 34.80
C ALA A 138 8.41 -11.11 33.82
N LEU A 139 7.57 -11.64 32.93
CA LEU A 139 7.96 -12.58 31.89
C LEU A 139 8.96 -11.95 30.91
N THR A 140 8.75 -10.70 30.49
CA THR A 140 9.68 -9.98 29.59
C THR A 140 11.05 -9.79 30.26
N ASN A 141 11.11 -9.40 31.53
CA ASN A 141 12.39 -9.27 32.24
C ASN A 141 13.05 -10.64 32.51
N ALA A 142 12.29 -11.68 32.86
CA ALA A 142 12.82 -13.03 33.05
C ALA A 142 13.39 -13.63 31.76
N LEU A 143 12.76 -13.35 30.61
CA LEU A 143 13.29 -13.68 29.28
C LEU A 143 14.57 -12.88 28.97
N LEU A 144 14.64 -11.61 29.39
CA LEU A 144 15.81 -10.76 29.22
C LEU A 144 17.00 -11.20 30.10
N ASP A 145 16.74 -11.81 31.25
CA ASP A 145 17.76 -12.27 32.20
C ASP A 145 18.36 -13.64 31.85
N GLY A 146 17.86 -14.31 30.79
CA GLY A 146 18.54 -15.44 30.13
C GLY A 146 18.52 -16.78 30.88
N GLY A 147 17.66 -16.95 31.88
CA GLY A 147 17.65 -18.14 32.75
C GLY A 147 17.09 -19.43 32.14
N ASP A 148 16.41 -19.38 30.99
CA ASP A 148 15.69 -20.54 30.41
C ASP A 148 16.14 -20.89 28.99
N ARG A 149 16.75 -22.07 28.84
CA ARG A 149 17.26 -22.58 27.56
C ARG A 149 16.15 -22.81 26.53
N GLY A 150 14.96 -23.25 26.96
CA GLY A 150 13.83 -23.49 26.04
C GLY A 150 13.34 -22.20 25.40
N ALA A 151 13.21 -21.15 26.22
CA ALA A 151 12.82 -19.83 25.75
C ALA A 151 13.89 -19.18 24.85
N ALA A 152 15.18 -19.35 25.17
CA ALA A 152 16.27 -18.86 24.32
C ALA A 152 16.27 -19.52 22.94
N VAL A 153 16.12 -20.85 22.87
CA VAL A 153 16.05 -21.58 21.60
C VAL A 153 14.83 -21.14 20.77
N ALA A 154 13.67 -21.03 21.40
CA ALA A 154 12.44 -20.58 20.73
C ALA A 154 12.59 -19.16 20.15
N GLN A 155 13.21 -18.25 20.92
CA GLN A 155 13.46 -16.88 20.49
C GLN A 155 14.46 -16.80 19.33
N VAL A 156 15.56 -17.56 19.39
CA VAL A 156 16.59 -17.57 18.34
C VAL A 156 16.05 -18.16 17.04
N VAL A 157 15.33 -19.29 17.10
CA VAL A 157 14.76 -19.95 15.92
C VAL A 157 13.71 -19.05 15.25
N SER A 158 12.79 -18.49 16.04
CA SER A 158 11.74 -17.62 15.51
C SER A 158 12.28 -16.30 14.95
N SER A 159 13.21 -15.66 15.66
CA SER A 159 13.86 -14.42 15.20
C SER A 159 14.75 -14.66 13.98
N GLY A 160 15.46 -15.80 13.93
CA GLY A 160 16.29 -16.17 12.78
C GLY A 160 15.46 -16.40 11.52
N PHE A 161 14.34 -17.11 11.63
CA PHE A 161 13.42 -17.30 10.51
C PHE A 161 12.86 -15.95 10.01
N LEU A 162 12.41 -15.09 10.92
CA LEU A 162 11.94 -13.76 10.57
C LEU A 162 13.05 -12.91 9.91
N ALA A 163 14.29 -12.96 10.42
CA ALA A 163 15.41 -12.23 9.86
C ALA A 163 15.70 -12.64 8.41
N VAL A 164 15.72 -13.94 8.11
CA VAL A 164 15.91 -14.43 6.74
C VAL A 164 14.83 -13.87 5.81
N VAL A 165 13.56 -13.91 6.22
CA VAL A 165 12.45 -13.37 5.42
C VAL A 165 12.55 -11.86 5.24
N LEU A 166 12.93 -11.12 6.29
CA LEU A 166 13.13 -9.67 6.19
C LEU A 166 14.28 -9.29 5.26
N VAL A 167 15.37 -10.06 5.23
CA VAL A 167 16.46 -9.86 4.26
C VAL A 167 15.94 -10.06 2.84
N GLN A 168 15.14 -11.10 2.59
CA GLN A 168 14.54 -11.33 1.28
C GLN A 168 13.56 -10.22 0.90
N LEU A 169 12.75 -9.74 1.85
CA LEU A 169 11.83 -8.62 1.64
C LEU A 169 12.58 -7.32 1.34
N ALA A 170 13.66 -7.03 2.06
CA ALA A 170 14.50 -5.87 1.80
C ALA A 170 15.12 -5.95 0.39
N TRP A 171 15.70 -7.10 0.03
CA TRP A 171 16.28 -7.34 -1.28
C TRP A 171 15.26 -7.14 -2.41
N VAL A 172 14.12 -7.83 -2.34
CA VAL A 172 13.07 -7.74 -3.37
C VAL A 172 12.43 -6.36 -3.40
N GLY A 173 12.18 -5.77 -2.24
CA GLY A 173 11.56 -4.45 -2.12
C GLY A 173 12.43 -3.33 -2.70
N PHE A 174 13.75 -3.34 -2.47
CA PHE A 174 14.66 -2.38 -3.11
C PHE A 174 14.79 -2.61 -4.61
N ARG A 175 14.79 -3.86 -5.07
CA ARG A 175 14.88 -4.17 -6.51
C ARG A 175 13.66 -3.69 -7.30
N HIS A 176 12.49 -3.65 -6.67
CA HIS A 176 11.22 -3.22 -7.30
C HIS A 176 10.76 -1.84 -6.83
N ALA A 177 11.65 -1.05 -6.20
CA ALA A 177 11.34 0.28 -5.73
C ALA A 177 11.35 1.28 -6.89
N ASP A 178 10.16 1.51 -7.46
CA ASP A 178 9.96 2.48 -8.54
C ASP A 178 9.14 3.70 -8.10
N ARG A 179 9.04 4.70 -8.99
CA ARG A 179 8.20 5.90 -8.79
C ARG A 179 6.68 5.62 -8.83
N THR A 180 6.27 4.38 -9.06
CA THR A 180 4.86 3.99 -9.01
C THR A 180 4.37 3.95 -7.55
N PRO A 181 3.06 4.13 -7.28
CA PRO A 181 2.52 4.00 -5.93
C PRO A 181 2.83 2.65 -5.28
N VAL A 182 2.87 1.58 -6.06
CA VAL A 182 3.24 0.24 -5.58
C VAL A 182 4.72 0.18 -5.26
N GLY A 183 5.59 0.69 -6.14
CA GLY A 183 7.04 0.73 -5.94
C GLY A 183 7.45 1.52 -4.69
N VAL A 184 6.85 2.69 -4.45
CA VAL A 184 7.07 3.46 -3.22
C VAL A 184 6.63 2.68 -1.99
N GLY A 185 5.48 2.01 -2.04
CA GLY A 185 5.01 1.15 -0.95
C GLY A 185 6.00 0.00 -0.64
N LEU A 186 6.55 -0.63 -1.68
CA LEU A 186 7.57 -1.68 -1.54
C LEU A 186 8.89 -1.14 -0.98
N GLY A 187 9.33 0.04 -1.41
CA GLY A 187 10.50 0.71 -0.86
C GLY A 187 10.35 1.03 0.63
N LEU A 188 9.17 1.50 1.06
CA LEU A 188 8.86 1.73 2.47
C LEU A 188 8.87 0.44 3.29
N LEU A 189 8.34 -0.66 2.74
CA LEU A 189 8.41 -1.98 3.37
C LEU A 189 9.84 -2.52 3.45
N ALA A 190 10.68 -2.27 2.44
CA ALA A 190 12.10 -2.64 2.46
C ALA A 190 12.87 -1.86 3.54
N MET A 191 12.65 -0.56 3.64
CA MET A 191 13.23 0.28 4.71
C MET A 191 12.75 -0.19 6.10
N ALA A 192 11.47 -0.50 6.23
CA ALA A 192 10.92 -1.09 7.46
C ALA A 192 11.63 -2.41 7.81
N ALA A 193 11.87 -3.27 6.82
CA ALA A 193 12.55 -4.54 7.01
C ALA A 193 14.00 -4.36 7.49
N VAL A 194 14.74 -3.39 6.95
CA VAL A 194 16.11 -3.08 7.39
C VAL A 194 16.11 -2.57 8.84
N LEU A 195 15.21 -1.66 9.21
CA LEU A 195 15.10 -1.17 10.59
C LEU A 195 14.67 -2.27 11.57
N GLN A 196 13.82 -3.20 11.11
CA GLN A 196 13.41 -4.33 11.93
C GLN A 196 14.55 -5.35 12.08
N LEU A 197 15.37 -5.56 11.05
CA LEU A 197 16.57 -6.40 11.11
C LEU A 197 17.60 -5.86 12.10
N THR A 198 17.84 -4.55 12.10
CA THR A 198 18.75 -3.93 13.09
C THR A 198 18.19 -4.10 14.51
N ALA A 199 16.88 -3.91 14.71
CA ALA A 199 16.24 -4.18 15.99
C ALA A 199 16.40 -5.64 16.43
N ILE A 200 16.14 -6.62 15.54
CA ILE A 200 16.26 -8.05 15.84
C ILE A 200 17.72 -8.44 16.12
N ALA A 201 18.67 -7.92 15.36
CA ALA A 201 20.10 -8.19 15.59
C ALA A 201 20.54 -7.71 16.98
N LEU A 202 20.14 -6.49 17.37
CA LEU A 202 20.50 -5.88 18.65
C LEU A 202 19.76 -6.51 19.85
N THR A 203 18.49 -6.87 19.70
CA THR A 203 17.62 -7.31 20.81
C THR A 203 17.41 -8.83 20.88
N GLY A 204 17.23 -9.49 19.74
CA GLY A 204 16.83 -10.90 19.66
C GLY A 204 17.99 -11.89 19.54
N VAL A 205 19.16 -11.47 19.02
CA VAL A 205 20.30 -12.36 18.79
C VAL A 205 21.47 -12.03 19.72
N TRP A 206 21.91 -10.77 19.78
CA TRP A 206 23.10 -10.41 20.55
C TRP A 206 22.90 -10.42 22.07
N ARG A 207 21.74 -9.94 22.53
CA ARG A 207 21.47 -9.80 23.97
C ARG A 207 21.33 -11.13 24.72
N PRO A 208 20.67 -12.18 24.17
CA PRO A 208 20.64 -13.51 24.80
C PRO A 208 22.01 -14.19 24.79
N LEU A 209 22.79 -14.02 23.71
CA LEU A 209 24.11 -14.63 23.55
C LEU A 209 25.19 -14.02 24.47
N THR A 210 25.02 -12.75 24.87
CA THR A 210 25.96 -12.04 25.75
C THR A 210 25.55 -12.03 27.23
N GLY A 211 24.47 -12.75 27.59
CA GLY A 211 23.98 -12.79 28.97
C GLY A 211 23.58 -11.42 29.53
N GLY A 212 23.13 -10.49 28.67
CA GLY A 212 22.77 -9.12 29.06
C GLY A 212 23.95 -8.19 29.37
N GLY A 213 25.20 -8.65 29.25
CA GLY A 213 26.40 -7.88 29.53
C GLY A 213 26.81 -6.95 28.39
N MET A 214 26.08 -5.87 28.15
CA MET A 214 26.55 -4.82 27.25
C MET A 214 27.40 -3.81 28.03
N GLY A 215 28.73 -3.94 27.94
CA GLY A 215 29.73 -3.02 28.51
C GLY A 215 29.81 -1.64 27.83
N ILE A 216 28.69 -1.11 27.31
CA ILE A 216 28.61 0.26 26.79
C ILE A 216 27.66 1.01 27.72
N GLY A 217 28.25 1.83 28.59
CA GLY A 217 27.56 2.47 29.71
C GLY A 217 26.39 3.39 29.32
N GLY A 218 25.35 3.33 30.15
CA GLY A 218 24.53 4.47 30.57
C GLY A 218 23.61 5.13 29.53
N ARG A 219 22.30 5.09 29.80
CA ARG A 219 21.21 5.92 29.21
C ARG A 219 20.80 5.73 27.75
N TYR A 220 21.68 5.39 26.81
CA TYR A 220 21.33 5.39 25.37
C TYR A 220 20.91 4.02 24.80
N VAL A 221 21.13 2.93 25.55
CA VAL A 221 20.81 1.57 25.11
C VAL A 221 19.30 1.33 24.89
N PRO A 222 18.38 1.80 25.74
CA PRO A 222 16.95 1.58 25.52
C PRO A 222 16.41 2.34 24.30
N SER A 223 16.90 3.55 24.05
CA SER A 223 16.47 4.36 22.90
C SER A 223 16.97 3.79 21.57
N LEU A 224 18.22 3.31 21.50
CA LEU A 224 18.77 2.64 20.31
C LEU A 224 18.09 1.29 20.00
N GLN A 225 17.43 0.64 20.97
CA GLN A 225 16.72 -0.62 20.78
C GLN A 225 15.24 -0.42 20.40
N ILE A 226 14.57 0.56 21.00
CA ILE A 226 13.13 0.80 20.81
C ILE A 226 12.85 1.60 19.53
N LEU A 227 13.70 2.59 19.24
CA LEU A 227 13.46 3.55 18.17
C LEU A 227 13.48 2.93 16.76
N PRO A 228 14.40 1.99 16.41
CA PRO A 228 14.35 1.30 15.13
C PRO A 228 13.11 0.42 14.96
N GLY A 229 12.66 -0.25 16.02
CA GLY A 229 11.45 -1.08 16.00
C GLY A 229 10.17 -0.26 15.83
N CYS A 230 10.05 0.87 16.54
CA CYS A 230 8.93 1.80 16.38
C CYS A 230 8.91 2.45 15.00
N ALA A 231 10.06 2.93 14.50
CA ALA A 231 10.18 3.50 13.17
C ALA A 231 9.91 2.45 12.08
N GLY A 232 10.39 1.22 12.25
CA GLY A 232 10.10 0.09 11.37
C GLY A 232 8.61 -0.23 11.33
N ALA A 233 7.94 -0.32 12.48
CA ALA A 233 6.50 -0.54 12.56
C ALA A 233 5.70 0.58 11.87
N ALA A 234 6.07 1.86 12.08
CA ALA A 234 5.43 2.99 11.42
C ALA A 234 5.61 2.93 9.89
N LEU A 235 6.83 2.71 9.40
CA LEU A 235 7.10 2.53 7.97
C LEU A 235 6.34 1.34 7.39
N MET A 236 6.17 0.26 8.15
CA MET A 236 5.41 -0.90 7.72
C MET A 236 3.92 -0.58 7.55
N VAL A 237 3.33 0.14 8.52
CA VAL A 237 1.94 0.63 8.43
C VAL A 237 1.77 1.56 7.23
N VAL A 238 2.67 2.52 7.04
CA VAL A 238 2.61 3.47 5.92
C VAL A 238 2.80 2.74 4.59
N GLY A 239 3.84 1.91 4.44
CA GLY A 239 4.10 1.12 3.23
C GLY A 239 2.95 0.18 2.88
N PHE A 240 2.29 -0.38 3.90
CA PHE A 240 1.09 -1.19 3.72
C PHE A 240 -0.13 -0.38 3.29
N ALA A 241 -0.34 0.82 3.85
CA ALA A 241 -1.46 1.69 3.49
C ALA A 241 -1.25 2.42 2.15
N TRP A 242 0.00 2.65 1.75
CA TRP A 242 0.35 3.58 0.69
C TRP A 242 -0.21 3.20 -0.69
N PRO A 243 0.01 1.99 -1.24
CA PRO A 243 -0.51 1.64 -2.56
C PRO A 243 -2.03 1.77 -2.69
N PRO A 244 -2.89 1.21 -1.79
CA PRO A 244 -4.33 1.30 -1.96
C PRO A 244 -4.89 2.71 -1.74
N VAL A 245 -4.25 3.54 -0.90
CA VAL A 245 -4.67 4.93 -0.68
C VAL A 245 -4.28 5.78 -1.89
N MET A 246 -3.03 5.71 -2.33
CA MET A 246 -2.54 6.56 -3.41
C MET A 246 -3.21 6.23 -4.75
N LEU A 247 -3.43 4.95 -5.07
CA LEU A 247 -4.19 4.55 -6.26
C LEU A 247 -5.63 5.10 -6.23
N ARG A 248 -6.26 5.14 -5.06
CA ARG A 248 -7.61 5.71 -4.90
C ARG A 248 -7.61 7.23 -5.08
N VAL A 249 -6.60 7.91 -4.53
CA VAL A 249 -6.44 9.36 -4.68
C VAL A 249 -6.17 9.74 -6.14
N GLN A 250 -5.30 8.99 -6.83
CA GLN A 250 -5.02 9.17 -8.25
C GLN A 250 -6.27 8.96 -9.10
N ALA A 251 -6.97 7.83 -8.95
CA ALA A 251 -8.20 7.57 -9.70
C ALA A 251 -9.28 8.64 -9.45
N ARG A 252 -9.46 9.09 -8.21
CA ARG A 252 -10.38 10.21 -7.90
C ARG A 252 -9.95 11.53 -8.53
N ARG A 253 -8.65 11.79 -8.63
CA ARG A 253 -8.14 13.00 -9.29
C ARG A 253 -8.41 12.92 -10.79
N GLU A 254 -8.14 11.78 -11.42
CA GLU A 254 -8.37 11.56 -12.84
C GLU A 254 -9.85 11.62 -13.20
N LEU A 255 -10.73 10.97 -12.43
CA LEU A 255 -12.19 11.12 -12.61
C LEU A 255 -12.64 12.57 -12.48
N ARG A 256 -12.14 13.31 -11.48
CA ARG A 256 -12.46 14.73 -11.34
C ARG A 256 -12.00 15.56 -12.54
N ARG A 257 -10.86 15.20 -13.15
CA ARG A 257 -10.36 15.87 -14.37
C ARG A 257 -11.24 15.57 -15.58
N LEU A 258 -11.61 14.30 -15.76
CA LEU A 258 -12.41 13.82 -16.88
C LEU A 258 -13.87 14.26 -16.80
N ARG A 259 -14.42 14.44 -15.59
CA ARG A 259 -15.85 14.66 -15.34
C ARG A 259 -16.50 15.69 -16.26
N LEU A 260 -15.91 16.88 -16.39
CA LEU A 260 -16.52 17.96 -17.19
C LEU A 260 -16.60 17.61 -18.67
N LEU A 261 -15.54 17.02 -19.23
CA LEU A 261 -15.52 16.61 -20.63
C LEU A 261 -16.44 15.41 -20.86
N HIS A 262 -16.42 14.45 -19.95
CA HIS A 262 -17.28 13.26 -20.02
C HIS A 262 -18.76 13.63 -19.94
N ASP A 263 -19.18 14.44 -18.96
CA ASP A 263 -20.57 14.89 -18.80
C ASP A 263 -21.04 15.68 -20.04
N ALA A 264 -20.16 16.49 -20.66
CA ALA A 264 -20.47 17.21 -21.88
C ALA A 264 -20.68 16.27 -23.09
N LEU A 265 -19.82 15.25 -23.25
CA LEU A 265 -19.96 14.26 -24.32
C LEU A 265 -21.18 13.36 -24.12
N VAL A 266 -21.47 12.90 -22.90
CA VAL A 266 -22.67 12.13 -22.58
C VAL A 266 -23.93 12.96 -22.78
N GLY A 267 -23.89 14.26 -22.45
CA GLY A 267 -24.99 15.18 -22.75
C GLY A 267 -25.27 15.32 -24.26
N MET A 268 -24.23 15.27 -25.10
CA MET A 268 -24.38 15.27 -26.56
C MET A 268 -24.79 13.90 -27.13
N PHE A 269 -24.34 12.81 -26.50
CA PHE A 269 -24.54 11.44 -26.96
C PHE A 269 -24.91 10.53 -25.77
N PRO A 270 -26.20 10.46 -25.38
CA PRO A 270 -26.64 9.71 -24.19
C PRO A 270 -26.30 8.21 -24.24
N GLY A 271 -26.15 7.64 -25.43
CA GLY A 271 -25.79 6.23 -25.63
C GLY A 271 -24.33 5.88 -25.32
N LEU A 272 -23.46 6.87 -25.03
CA LEU A 272 -22.05 6.64 -24.69
C LEU A 272 -21.86 5.99 -23.32
N SER A 273 -22.81 6.13 -22.40
CA SER A 273 -22.71 5.56 -21.06
C SER A 273 -23.83 4.54 -20.86
N PRO A 274 -23.53 3.22 -20.90
CA PRO A 274 -24.49 2.23 -20.44
C PRO A 274 -24.78 2.42 -18.94
N PRO A 275 -25.94 1.93 -18.43
CA PRO A 275 -26.27 2.03 -17.02
C PRO A 275 -25.17 1.38 -16.17
N ALA A 276 -24.61 2.16 -15.25
CA ALA A 276 -23.42 1.78 -14.48
C ALA A 276 -23.64 0.45 -13.74
N GLU A 277 -22.77 -0.53 -13.99
CA GLU A 277 -22.70 -1.72 -13.15
C GLU A 277 -22.31 -1.31 -11.72
N SER A 278 -23.03 -1.84 -10.73
CA SER A 278 -22.93 -1.41 -9.32
C SER A 278 -21.58 -1.69 -8.64
N GLN A 279 -20.61 -2.30 -9.32
CA GLN A 279 -19.37 -2.81 -8.69
C GLN A 279 -18.07 -2.55 -9.46
N ILE A 280 -17.98 -1.45 -10.23
CA ILE A 280 -16.76 -1.13 -10.99
C ILE A 280 -15.68 -0.53 -10.07
N ARG A 281 -14.45 -1.05 -10.15
CA ARG A 281 -13.31 -0.52 -9.38
C ARG A 281 -12.97 0.87 -9.91
N LEU A 282 -12.60 1.80 -9.02
CA LEU A 282 -12.28 3.20 -9.39
C LEU A 282 -11.25 3.35 -10.52
N SER A 283 -10.25 2.46 -10.61
CA SER A 283 -9.28 2.46 -11.71
C SER A 283 -9.92 2.07 -13.05
N ASP A 284 -10.86 1.14 -13.00
CA ASP A 284 -11.51 0.56 -14.17
C ASP A 284 -12.56 1.55 -14.68
N LEU A 285 -13.21 2.27 -13.76
CA LEU A 285 -14.07 3.41 -14.09
C LEU A 285 -13.32 4.54 -14.80
N VAL A 286 -12.07 4.83 -14.42
CA VAL A 286 -11.24 5.81 -15.16
C VAL A 286 -11.01 5.30 -16.58
N PHE A 287 -10.65 4.03 -16.73
CA PHE A 287 -10.42 3.44 -18.05
C PHE A 287 -11.68 3.48 -18.93
N GLU A 288 -12.85 3.15 -18.38
CA GLU A 288 -14.12 3.27 -19.07
C GLU A 288 -14.43 4.71 -19.47
N TRP A 289 -14.23 5.68 -18.58
CA TRP A 289 -14.46 7.09 -18.89
C TRP A 289 -13.52 7.59 -19.99
N VAL A 290 -12.27 7.12 -20.01
CA VAL A 290 -11.33 7.40 -21.09
C VAL A 290 -11.86 6.83 -22.41
N ALA A 291 -12.32 5.57 -22.41
CA ALA A 291 -12.90 4.93 -23.59
C ALA A 291 -14.16 5.68 -24.08
N HIS A 292 -15.10 6.00 -23.20
CA HIS A 292 -16.30 6.77 -23.54
C HIS A 292 -15.96 8.15 -24.13
N VAL A 293 -14.91 8.80 -23.62
CA VAL A 293 -14.44 10.08 -24.18
C VAL A 293 -13.86 9.86 -25.58
N GLN A 294 -13.04 8.83 -25.80
CA GLN A 294 -12.49 8.52 -27.13
C GLN A 294 -13.60 8.23 -28.14
N ASP A 295 -14.57 7.38 -27.77
CA ASP A 295 -15.72 7.06 -28.60
C ASP A 295 -16.56 8.32 -28.88
N GLY A 296 -16.78 9.16 -27.87
CA GLY A 296 -17.48 10.42 -28.02
C GLY A 296 -16.77 11.39 -28.98
N LEU A 297 -15.44 11.45 -28.95
CA LEU A 297 -14.65 12.24 -29.90
C LEU A 297 -14.75 11.68 -31.32
N THR A 298 -14.78 10.36 -31.48
CA THR A 298 -14.97 9.71 -32.79
C THR A 298 -16.37 9.96 -33.36
N ILE A 299 -17.42 9.85 -32.55
CA ILE A 299 -18.79 10.16 -33.00
C ILE A 299 -18.92 11.65 -33.33
N LEU A 300 -18.30 12.53 -32.53
CA LEU A 300 -18.31 13.97 -32.79
C LEU A 300 -17.59 14.34 -34.08
N SER A 301 -16.46 13.69 -34.38
CA SER A 301 -15.73 13.94 -35.63
C SER A 301 -16.51 13.48 -36.85
N GLN A 302 -17.20 12.34 -36.77
CA GLN A 302 -18.10 11.85 -37.81
C GLN A 302 -19.28 12.80 -38.03
N ARG A 303 -19.96 13.24 -36.95
CA ARG A 303 -21.11 14.15 -37.03
C ARG A 303 -20.76 15.51 -37.62
N ARG A 304 -19.54 15.99 -37.41
CA ARG A 304 -19.02 17.25 -37.97
C ARG A 304 -18.27 17.07 -39.29
N GLU A 305 -18.31 15.86 -39.87
CA GLU A 305 -17.68 15.53 -41.16
C GLU A 305 -16.20 15.95 -41.22
N VAL A 306 -15.47 15.76 -40.11
CA VAL A 306 -14.06 16.16 -40.02
C VAL A 306 -13.22 15.31 -40.97
N PRO A 307 -12.40 15.92 -41.85
CA PRO A 307 -11.55 15.18 -42.77
C PRO A 307 -10.54 14.31 -42.01
N VAL A 308 -10.25 13.12 -42.55
CA VAL A 308 -9.31 12.17 -41.94
C VAL A 308 -7.91 12.76 -41.87
N GLU A 309 -7.48 13.38 -42.97
CA GLU A 309 -6.20 14.07 -43.08
C GLU A 309 -6.40 15.42 -43.77
N THR A 310 -5.56 16.37 -43.40
CA THR A 310 -5.45 17.69 -44.02
C THR A 310 -3.97 17.93 -44.32
N GLY A 311 -3.65 18.83 -45.25
CA GLY A 311 -2.26 19.26 -45.49
C GLY A 311 -1.63 20.03 -44.33
N TRP A 312 -2.35 20.21 -43.23
CA TRP A 312 -1.93 20.93 -42.04
C TRP A 312 -1.48 19.94 -40.97
N ALA A 313 -0.20 20.02 -40.60
CA ALA A 313 0.35 19.21 -39.52
C ALA A 313 -0.30 19.59 -38.17
N PRO A 314 -0.57 18.62 -37.27
CA PRO A 314 -0.97 18.92 -35.90
C PRO A 314 0.07 19.80 -35.21
N PRO A 315 -0.33 20.70 -34.30
CA PRO A 315 0.61 21.47 -33.50
C PRO A 315 1.64 20.56 -32.82
N ALA A 316 2.92 20.92 -32.94
CA ALA A 316 4.02 20.15 -32.35
C ALA A 316 4.00 20.20 -30.82
N ASP A 317 3.48 21.29 -30.25
CA ASP A 317 3.27 21.42 -28.82
C ASP A 317 2.03 20.64 -28.35
N GLN A 318 2.22 19.79 -27.35
CA GLN A 318 1.16 18.95 -26.79
C GLN A 318 0.07 19.79 -26.12
N ILE A 319 0.45 20.89 -25.46
CA ILE A 319 -0.49 21.77 -24.76
C ILE A 319 -1.32 22.54 -25.77
N GLY A 320 -0.68 23.18 -26.76
CA GLY A 320 -1.34 23.87 -27.85
C GLY A 320 -2.30 22.95 -28.61
N ARG A 321 -1.88 21.72 -28.93
CA ARG A 321 -2.75 20.74 -29.59
C ARG A 321 -3.97 20.38 -28.75
N ALA A 322 -3.81 20.13 -27.45
CA ALA A 322 -4.92 19.82 -26.57
C ALA A 322 -5.90 21.00 -26.44
N LEU A 323 -5.40 22.24 -26.45
CA LEU A 323 -6.20 23.45 -26.45
C LEU A 323 -7.04 23.59 -27.72
N GLU A 324 -6.45 23.37 -28.90
CA GLU A 324 -7.19 23.41 -30.16
C GLU A 324 -8.27 22.33 -30.24
N VAL A 325 -7.97 21.12 -29.75
CA VAL A 325 -8.99 20.05 -29.62
C VAL A 325 -10.11 20.49 -28.68
N ALA A 326 -9.81 21.11 -27.54
CA ALA A 326 -10.81 21.62 -26.60
C ALA A 326 -11.68 22.75 -27.19
N ASN A 327 -11.08 23.67 -27.95
CA ASN A 327 -11.78 24.73 -28.68
C ASN A 327 -12.71 24.13 -29.73
N TRP A 328 -12.23 23.15 -30.50
CA TRP A 328 -13.05 22.40 -31.44
C TRP A 328 -14.22 21.72 -30.73
N ILE A 329 -14.01 20.96 -29.64
CA ILE A 329 -15.09 20.30 -28.89
C ILE A 329 -16.16 21.32 -28.48
N SER A 330 -15.74 22.50 -28.02
CA SER A 330 -16.61 23.61 -27.60
C SER A 330 -17.37 24.29 -28.74
N GLY A 331 -17.17 23.86 -29.99
CA GLY A 331 -17.85 24.38 -31.18
C GLY A 331 -17.15 25.56 -31.86
N GLN A 332 -15.92 25.89 -31.47
CA GLN A 332 -15.13 26.90 -32.16
C GLN A 332 -14.56 26.34 -33.47
N SER A 333 -14.48 27.20 -34.49
CA SER A 333 -13.85 26.85 -35.76
C SER A 333 -12.34 26.82 -35.63
N VAL A 334 -11.74 25.64 -35.80
CA VAL A 334 -10.28 25.45 -35.80
C VAL A 334 -9.83 25.18 -37.23
N SER A 335 -9.00 26.08 -37.78
CA SER A 335 -8.52 25.98 -39.17
C SER A 335 -7.62 24.77 -39.36
N GLY A 336 -7.91 23.95 -40.38
CA GLY A 336 -7.08 22.79 -40.73
C GLY A 336 -7.25 21.57 -39.82
N PHE A 337 -8.21 21.60 -38.89
CA PHE A 337 -8.49 20.50 -37.97
C PHE A 337 -8.81 19.20 -38.72
N SER A 338 -8.20 18.09 -38.29
CA SER A 338 -8.40 16.76 -38.89
C SER A 338 -8.44 15.68 -37.81
N CYS A 339 -8.93 14.49 -38.17
CA CYS A 339 -9.00 13.35 -37.25
C CYS A 339 -7.62 12.95 -36.70
N GLN A 340 -6.53 13.24 -37.42
CA GLN A 340 -5.17 13.02 -36.91
C GLN A 340 -4.92 13.74 -35.59
N TRP A 341 -5.53 14.92 -35.38
CA TRP A 341 -5.34 15.76 -34.18
C TRP A 341 -5.89 15.08 -32.93
N LEU A 342 -6.86 14.18 -33.07
CA LEU A 342 -7.49 13.42 -31.98
C LEU A 342 -6.65 12.24 -31.48
N ARG A 343 -5.65 11.78 -32.25
CA ARG A 343 -4.75 10.69 -31.85
C ARG A 343 -3.72 11.17 -30.82
N PRO A 344 -3.20 10.29 -29.93
CA PRO A 344 -2.12 10.67 -29.03
C PRO A 344 -0.87 11.11 -29.80
N PRO A 345 -0.15 12.15 -29.35
CA PRO A 345 1.19 12.45 -29.82
C PRO A 345 2.16 11.28 -29.60
N MET A 346 3.21 11.19 -30.42
CA MET A 346 4.23 10.14 -30.27
C MET A 346 4.85 10.16 -28.87
N GLY A 347 4.92 8.98 -28.23
CA GLY A 347 5.45 8.82 -26.87
C GLY A 347 4.48 9.13 -25.74
N MET A 348 3.23 9.50 -26.03
CA MET A 348 2.18 9.69 -25.05
C MET A 348 1.18 8.53 -25.06
N SER A 349 0.72 8.10 -23.89
CA SER A 349 -0.35 7.09 -23.81
C SER A 349 -1.72 7.69 -24.11
N ASP A 350 -2.66 6.87 -24.58
CA ASP A 350 -4.05 7.29 -24.85
C ASP A 350 -4.70 7.97 -23.65
N GLN A 351 -4.55 7.37 -22.45
CA GLN A 351 -5.05 7.95 -21.21
C GLN A 351 -4.44 9.31 -20.90
N ALA A 352 -3.13 9.47 -21.07
CA ALA A 352 -2.46 10.75 -20.83
C ALA A 352 -2.94 11.83 -21.80
N TRP A 353 -3.18 11.45 -23.06
CA TRP A 353 -3.70 12.34 -24.08
C TRP A 353 -5.14 12.80 -23.79
N VAL A 354 -6.03 11.87 -23.43
CA VAL A 354 -7.42 12.19 -23.06
C VAL A 354 -7.47 13.08 -21.82
N LEU A 355 -6.63 12.83 -20.82
CA LEU A 355 -6.52 13.70 -19.64
C LEU A 355 -6.02 15.11 -19.99
N ALA A 356 -5.09 15.24 -20.95
CA ALA A 356 -4.62 16.54 -21.42
C ALA A 356 -5.74 17.33 -22.12
N ILE A 357 -6.54 16.67 -22.97
CA ILE A 357 -7.72 17.28 -23.59
C ILE A 357 -8.74 17.71 -22.52
N ALA A 358 -9.02 16.86 -21.52
CA ALA A 358 -9.96 17.18 -20.46
C ALA A 358 -9.51 18.37 -19.59
N ASP A 359 -8.21 18.45 -19.29
CA ASP A 359 -7.63 19.58 -18.58
C ASP A 359 -7.72 20.88 -19.41
N ALA A 360 -7.46 20.82 -20.73
CA ALA A 360 -7.62 21.96 -21.63
C ALA A 360 -9.10 22.40 -21.76
N TYR A 361 -10.02 21.45 -21.91
CA TYR A 361 -11.46 21.71 -21.98
C TYR A 361 -12.00 22.39 -20.73
N ARG A 362 -11.56 21.94 -19.54
CA ARG A 362 -11.92 22.61 -18.27
C ARG A 362 -11.42 24.05 -18.25
N ASN A 363 -10.19 24.30 -18.66
CA ASN A 363 -9.62 25.65 -18.69
C ASN A 363 -10.41 26.56 -19.64
N CYS A 364 -10.78 26.08 -20.83
CA CYS A 364 -11.62 26.84 -21.77
C CYS A 364 -13.01 27.13 -21.18
N ALA A 365 -13.64 26.16 -20.52
CA ALA A 365 -14.95 26.33 -19.91
C ALA A 365 -14.93 27.35 -18.76
N GLU A 366 -13.87 27.36 -17.94
CA GLU A 366 -13.68 28.36 -16.88
C GLU A 366 -13.50 29.77 -17.46
N ILE A 367 -12.68 29.93 -18.49
CA ILE A 367 -12.45 31.23 -19.16
C ILE A 367 -13.74 31.78 -19.77
N SER A 368 -14.54 30.94 -20.43
CA SER A 368 -15.82 31.35 -21.01
C SER A 368 -16.81 31.81 -19.92
N ARG A 369 -16.92 31.07 -18.80
CA ARG A 369 -17.78 31.47 -17.67
C ARG A 369 -17.36 32.80 -17.04
N VAL A 370 -16.05 33.04 -16.90
CA VAL A 370 -15.52 34.32 -16.39
C VAL A 370 -15.84 35.47 -17.34
N ARG A 371 -15.73 35.24 -18.66
CA ARG A 371 -16.06 36.25 -19.67
C ARG A 371 -17.54 36.62 -19.66
N ASP A 372 -18.43 35.64 -19.53
CA ASP A 372 -19.88 35.87 -19.47
C ASP A 372 -20.28 36.61 -18.18
N ALA A 373 -19.72 36.23 -17.04
CA ALA A 373 -19.93 36.93 -15.76
C ALA A 373 -19.36 38.37 -15.75
N GLY A 374 -18.31 38.64 -16.53
CA GLY A 374 -17.78 39.98 -16.73
C GLY A 374 -18.65 40.84 -17.66
N ARG A 375 -19.31 40.21 -18.64
CA ARG A 375 -20.21 40.87 -19.60
C ARG A 375 -21.52 41.28 -18.96
N GLU A 376 -22.05 40.50 -18.03
CA GLU A 376 -23.24 40.84 -17.23
C GLU A 376 -23.01 42.00 -16.24
N ARG A 377 -21.75 42.32 -15.91
CA ARG A 377 -21.41 43.40 -14.96
C ARG A 377 -21.12 44.76 -15.60
N LEU A 378 -21.10 44.86 -16.93
CA LEU A 378 -20.99 46.15 -17.59
C LEU A 378 -22.40 46.75 -17.74
N PRO A 379 -22.74 47.85 -17.05
CA PRO A 379 -24.02 48.50 -17.27
C PRO A 379 -24.00 49.05 -18.69
N VAL A 380 -25.01 48.68 -19.47
CA VAL A 380 -25.32 49.32 -20.75
C VAL A 380 -25.56 50.79 -20.43
N ARG A 381 -24.56 51.63 -20.68
CA ARG A 381 -24.66 53.07 -20.55
C ARG A 381 -25.51 53.54 -21.74
N GLY A 382 -26.81 53.63 -21.51
CA GLY A 382 -27.75 54.35 -22.36
C GLY A 382 -27.52 55.85 -22.31
#